data_AF-A0A200R9C4-F1
#
_entry.id   AF-A0A200R9C4-F1
#
_cell.length_a   1.000
_cell.length_b   1.000
_cell.length_c   1.000
_cell.angle_alpha   90.00
_cell.angle_beta   90.00
_cell.angle_gamma   90.00
#
_symmetry.space_group_name_H-M   'P 1'
#
loop_
_entity.id
_entity.type
_entity.pdbx_description
1 polymer ?
#
loop_
_entity_poly.entity_id
_entity_poly.type
_entity_poly.pdbx_seq_one_letter_code
_entity_poly.pdbx_strand_id
1 'polypeptide(L)'
;MNSTSKHTVNFLINCNFLSLNLLPEEYDTATRGHRRNSPARALAEGIYRILRHKPPGKKTHTHLIYKLEFPPEDAKNEPQEALNIEREGSFLIQIKNPDQHHQQGGGFGGLQNKRRAAFPAHLQGKFGKLRYSPADPPDFLNYEGCEFLLISASDDIDEELGLELKTELEEGAADGSCSDLVRTFGETASTKPLLKGTWV
;
A
#
# COMPACT_ATOMS: atom_id res chain seq x y z
N MET A 1 17.46 -24.91 7.92
CA MET A 1 17.46 -24.61 6.47
C MET A 1 16.12 -24.00 6.13
N ASN A 2 16.02 -22.67 6.20
CA ASN A 2 14.80 -21.93 5.92
C ASN A 2 14.64 -21.83 4.41
N SER A 3 13.69 -22.58 3.85
CA SER A 3 13.30 -22.45 2.45
C SER A 3 12.33 -21.27 2.33
N THR A 4 12.87 -20.06 2.17
CA THR A 4 12.13 -18.89 1.75
C THR A 4 11.88 -19.03 0.25
N SER A 5 10.70 -19.52 -0.13
CA SER A 5 10.26 -19.49 -1.52
C SER A 5 10.06 -18.03 -1.92
N LYS A 6 11.02 -17.46 -2.66
CA LYS A 6 10.95 -16.10 -3.20
C LYS A 6 9.93 -16.08 -4.33
N HIS A 7 8.67 -15.83 -4.01
CA HIS A 7 7.66 -15.48 -5.00
C HIS A 7 7.48 -13.96 -4.96
N THR A 8 8.14 -13.27 -5.89
CA THR A 8 7.88 -11.86 -6.17
C THR A 8 6.58 -11.78 -6.97
N VAL A 9 5.54 -11.21 -6.38
CA VAL A 9 4.30 -10.87 -7.11
C VAL A 9 4.36 -9.38 -7.38
N ASN A 10 4.57 -9.02 -8.65
CA ASN A 10 4.53 -7.65 -9.12
C ASN A 10 3.07 -7.22 -9.23
N PHE A 11 2.62 -6.33 -8.34
CA PHE A 11 1.34 -5.66 -8.48
C PHE A 11 1.52 -4.45 -9.39
N LEU A 12 0.99 -4.55 -10.61
CA LEU A 12 0.86 -3.41 -11.52
C LEU A 12 -0.38 -2.61 -11.09
N ILE A 13 -0.16 -1.54 -10.33
CA ILE A 13 -1.19 -0.51 -10.17
C ILE A 13 -1.28 0.21 -11.53
N ASN A 14 -2.44 0.15 -12.16
CA ASN A 14 -2.68 0.83 -13.44
C ASN A 14 -2.70 2.36 -13.22
N CYS A 15 -1.55 3.01 -13.41
CA CYS A 15 -1.33 4.43 -13.14
C CYS A 15 -2.26 5.37 -13.93
N ASN A 16 -2.83 4.92 -15.05
CA ASN A 16 -3.72 5.76 -15.87
C ASN A 16 -5.04 6.12 -15.17
N PHE A 17 -5.55 5.27 -14.26
CA PHE A 17 -6.77 5.58 -13.49
C PHE A 17 -6.51 6.62 -12.38
N LEU A 18 -5.29 6.65 -11.85
CA LEU A 18 -4.89 7.62 -10.83
C LEU A 18 -4.79 9.03 -11.42
N SER A 19 -4.20 9.19 -12.61
CA SER A 19 -3.94 10.48 -13.27
C SER A 19 -5.12 11.47 -13.28
N LEU A 20 -6.33 11.05 -13.65
CA LEU A 20 -7.48 11.95 -13.81
C LEU A 20 -8.00 12.55 -12.50
N ASN A 21 -7.90 11.83 -11.37
CA ASN A 21 -8.38 12.31 -10.07
C ASN A 21 -7.32 13.11 -9.30
N LEU A 22 -6.11 13.27 -9.85
CA LEU A 22 -4.99 13.96 -9.23
C LEU A 22 -4.83 15.40 -9.76
N LEU A 23 -5.66 15.81 -10.72
CA LEU A 23 -5.69 17.15 -11.32
C LEU A 23 -6.47 18.15 -10.45
N PRO A 24 -6.24 19.47 -10.60
CA PRO A 24 -7.04 20.46 -9.89
C PRO A 24 -8.50 20.40 -10.35
N GLU A 25 -9.42 20.53 -9.41
CA GLU A 25 -10.86 20.55 -9.68
C GLU A 25 -11.50 21.75 -9.00
N GLU A 26 -12.36 22.47 -9.71
CA GLU A 26 -13.22 23.50 -9.14
C GLU A 26 -14.65 23.00 -9.15
N TYR A 27 -15.35 23.12 -8.01
CA TYR A 27 -16.71 22.60 -7.86
C TYR A 27 -17.53 23.44 -6.89
N ASP A 28 -18.85 23.40 -7.09
CA ASP A 28 -19.78 24.19 -6.30
C ASP A 28 -20.40 23.34 -5.22
N THR A 29 -20.38 23.88 -4.01
CA THR A 29 -21.06 23.27 -2.87
C THR A 29 -22.32 24.06 -2.54
N ALA A 30 -23.42 23.34 -2.33
CA ALA A 30 -24.70 23.93 -1.98
C ALA A 30 -24.66 24.78 -0.68
N THR A 31 -23.68 24.54 0.20
CA THR A 31 -23.58 25.18 1.52
C THR A 31 -22.35 26.07 1.71
N ARG A 32 -21.30 25.92 0.89
CA ARG A 32 -20.01 26.61 1.08
C ARG A 32 -19.51 27.32 -0.19
N GLY A 33 -20.35 27.42 -1.24
CA GLY A 33 -20.03 28.11 -2.48
C GLY A 33 -18.97 27.41 -3.32
N HIS A 34 -18.24 28.18 -4.12
CA HIS A 34 -17.16 27.72 -4.99
C HIS A 34 -15.99 27.16 -4.16
N ARG A 35 -15.59 25.92 -4.46
CA ARG A 35 -14.46 25.23 -3.86
C ARG A 35 -13.45 24.85 -4.94
N ARG A 36 -12.19 24.74 -4.53
CA ARG A 36 -11.11 24.23 -5.36
C ARG A 36 -10.35 23.14 -4.62
N ASN A 37 -10.18 22.00 -5.27
CA ASN A 37 -9.21 20.98 -4.88
C ASN A 37 -7.91 21.27 -5.64
N SER A 38 -6.83 21.42 -4.89
CA SER A 38 -5.48 21.53 -5.46
C SER A 38 -5.06 20.20 -6.09
N PRO A 39 -4.15 20.21 -7.09
CA PRO A 39 -3.63 18.97 -7.64
C PRO A 39 -2.93 18.16 -6.56
N ALA A 40 -3.02 16.84 -6.66
CA ALA A 40 -2.24 15.97 -5.81
C ALA A 40 -0.75 16.15 -6.07
N ARG A 41 0.06 15.95 -5.03
CA ARG A 41 1.52 15.97 -5.12
C ARG A 41 2.06 14.62 -4.68
N ALA A 42 3.09 14.14 -5.38
CA ALA A 42 3.80 12.94 -4.96
C ALA A 42 4.35 13.15 -3.54
N LEU A 43 4.05 12.20 -2.65
CA LEU A 43 4.51 12.24 -1.27
C LEU A 43 5.80 11.45 -1.10
N ALA A 44 5.85 10.24 -1.62
CA ALA A 44 7.02 9.38 -1.56
C ALA A 44 7.03 8.38 -2.73
N GLU A 45 8.21 7.89 -3.07
CA GLU A 45 8.46 6.77 -3.98
C GLU A 45 9.20 5.69 -3.22
N GLY A 46 8.99 4.43 -3.57
CA GLY A 46 9.71 3.35 -2.94
C GLY A 46 9.37 2.00 -3.53
N ILE A 47 10.11 0.99 -3.09
CA ILE A 47 9.89 -0.40 -3.43
C ILE A 47 9.02 -1.06 -2.38
N TYR A 48 8.22 -2.05 -2.79
CA TYR A 48 7.45 -2.87 -1.87
C TYR A 48 7.48 -4.33 -2.30
N ARG A 49 7.23 -5.23 -1.33
CA ARG A 49 7.06 -6.67 -1.59
C ARG A 49 5.94 -7.24 -0.74
N ILE A 50 5.18 -8.14 -1.36
CA ILE A 50 4.22 -8.99 -0.66
C ILE A 50 4.83 -10.38 -0.57
N LEU A 51 5.11 -10.85 0.65
CA LEU A 51 5.84 -12.09 0.87
C LEU A 51 5.16 -12.98 1.90
N ARG A 52 5.26 -14.28 1.68
CA ARG A 52 4.79 -15.31 2.59
C ARG A 52 5.87 -15.65 3.59
N HIS A 53 5.56 -15.56 4.88
CA HIS A 53 6.48 -15.88 5.97
C HIS A 53 5.88 -16.98 6.87
N LYS A 54 6.70 -17.98 7.20
CA LYS A 54 6.33 -19.08 8.11
C LYS A 54 7.44 -19.27 9.14
N PRO A 55 7.39 -18.56 10.28
CA PRO A 55 8.36 -18.75 11.34
C PRO A 55 8.19 -20.12 11.99
N PRO A 56 9.28 -20.73 12.52
CA PRO A 56 9.19 -21.95 13.31
C PRO A 56 8.20 -21.79 14.47
N GLY A 57 7.28 -22.74 14.62
CA GLY A 57 6.30 -22.75 15.72
C GLY A 57 5.15 -21.72 15.62
N LYS A 58 5.12 -20.87 14.58
CA LYS A 58 4.04 -19.90 14.34
C LYS A 58 3.24 -20.23 13.09
N LYS A 59 2.04 -19.65 12.98
CA LYS A 59 1.22 -19.75 11.76
C LYS A 59 1.85 -18.95 10.63
N THR A 60 1.66 -19.45 9.40
CA THR A 60 2.01 -18.72 8.18
C THR A 60 1.21 -17.41 8.09
N HIS A 61 1.89 -16.35 7.69
CA HIS A 61 1.32 -15.04 7.47
C HIS A 61 1.95 -14.37 6.24
N THR A 62 1.30 -13.33 5.73
CA THR A 62 1.77 -12.58 4.56
C THR A 62 2.15 -11.17 5.02
N HIS A 63 3.36 -10.72 4.68
CA HIS A 63 3.80 -9.35 4.90
C HIS A 63 3.62 -8.52 3.63
N LEU A 64 3.21 -7.27 3.80
CA LEU A 64 3.54 -6.15 2.93
C LEU A 64 4.72 -5.42 3.57
N ILE A 65 5.86 -5.40 2.90
CA ILE A 65 7.01 -4.61 3.30
C ILE A 65 7.27 -3.52 2.28
N TYR A 66 7.76 -2.37 2.72
CA TYR A 66 8.17 -1.28 1.84
C TYR A 66 9.42 -0.58 2.35
N LYS A 67 10.14 0.08 1.44
CA LYS A 67 11.25 0.99 1.73
C LYS A 67 11.18 2.17 0.76
N LEU A 68 11.25 3.39 1.30
CA LEU A 68 11.18 4.62 0.51
C LEU A 68 12.52 4.93 -0.16
N GLU A 69 12.46 5.30 -1.43
CA GLU A 69 13.57 5.78 -2.26
C GLU A 69 13.55 7.30 -2.38
N PHE A 70 12.35 7.87 -2.55
CA PHE A 70 12.14 9.31 -2.58
C PHE A 70 11.17 9.76 -1.49
N PRO A 71 11.40 10.93 -0.87
CA PRO A 71 12.57 11.80 -1.05
C PRO A 71 13.86 11.12 -0.51
N PRO A 72 15.08 11.49 -0.95
CA PRO A 72 16.30 10.84 -0.48
C PRO A 72 16.49 11.04 1.04
N GLU A 73 17.28 10.18 1.69
CA GLU A 73 17.40 10.17 3.17
C GLU A 73 17.86 11.50 3.77
N ASP A 74 18.66 12.27 3.04
CA ASP A 74 19.17 13.58 3.44
C ASP A 74 18.15 14.72 3.29
N ALA A 75 17.02 14.46 2.63
CA ALA A 75 15.95 15.43 2.49
C ALA A 75 15.09 15.53 3.76
N LYS A 76 14.53 16.72 3.98
CA LYS A 76 13.57 16.95 5.07
C LYS A 76 12.32 16.07 4.87
N ASN A 77 12.04 15.20 5.85
CA ASN A 77 10.91 14.27 5.85
C ASN A 77 9.63 14.85 6.50
N GLU A 78 9.56 16.19 6.64
CA GLU A 78 8.43 16.88 7.29
C GLU A 78 7.03 16.44 6.75
N PRO A 79 6.81 16.23 5.43
CA PRO A 79 5.53 15.70 4.93
C PRO A 79 5.23 14.25 5.34
N GLN A 80 6.25 13.39 5.33
CA GLN A 80 6.12 11.97 5.62
C GLN A 80 5.85 11.77 7.11
N GLU A 81 6.59 12.48 7.96
CA GLU A 81 6.40 12.52 9.42
C GLU A 81 4.99 13.01 9.76
N ALA A 82 4.52 14.10 9.14
CA ALA A 82 3.17 14.62 9.39
C ALA A 82 2.04 13.63 9.01
N LEU A 83 2.34 12.68 8.12
CA LEU A 83 1.41 11.64 7.68
C LEU A 83 1.70 10.26 8.28
N ASN A 84 2.64 10.17 9.22
CA ASN A 84 3.12 8.93 9.85
C ASN A 84 3.55 7.87 8.82
N ILE A 85 4.32 8.30 7.81
CA ILE A 85 4.94 7.40 6.84
C ILE A 85 6.41 7.27 7.22
N GLU A 86 6.78 6.08 7.65
CA GLU A 86 8.15 5.73 8.00
C GLU A 86 8.99 5.45 6.75
N ARG A 87 10.31 5.43 6.91
CA ARG A 87 11.26 5.14 5.80
C ARG A 87 11.15 3.71 5.30
N GLU A 88 10.88 2.80 6.21
CA GLU A 88 10.61 1.41 5.94
C GLU A 88 9.51 0.93 6.86
N GLY A 89 8.84 -0.15 6.50
CA GLY A 89 7.86 -0.73 7.39
C GLY A 89 7.38 -2.09 6.95
N SER A 90 6.93 -2.87 7.94
CA SER A 90 6.39 -4.21 7.79
C SER A 90 4.96 -4.29 8.31
N PHE A 91 4.04 -4.76 7.46
CA PHE A 91 2.65 -4.97 7.82
C PHE A 91 2.22 -6.40 7.51
N LEU A 92 1.52 -7.05 8.44
CA LEU A 92 0.78 -8.28 8.15
C LEU A 92 -0.49 -7.94 7.38
N ILE A 93 -0.70 -8.62 6.25
CA ILE A 93 -1.94 -8.54 5.46
C ILE A 93 -2.86 -9.68 5.87
N GLN A 94 -4.03 -9.33 6.39
CA GLN A 94 -5.10 -10.30 6.66
C GLN A 94 -6.35 -9.98 5.84
N ILE A 95 -6.73 -10.90 4.96
CA ILE A 95 -7.95 -10.80 4.17
C ILE A 95 -9.14 -11.13 5.06
N LYS A 96 -10.16 -10.28 5.00
CA LYS A 96 -11.43 -10.50 5.69
C LYS A 96 -12.30 -11.44 4.86
N ASN A 97 -12.87 -12.43 5.51
CA ASN A 97 -13.80 -13.35 4.88
C ASN A 97 -15.14 -12.64 4.57
N PRO A 98 -15.56 -12.52 3.30
CA PRO A 98 -16.79 -11.80 2.92
C PRO A 98 -18.06 -12.48 3.43
N ASP A 99 -18.03 -13.79 3.67
CA ASP A 99 -19.17 -14.59 4.14
C ASP A 99 -19.37 -14.51 5.66
N GLN A 100 -18.36 -14.04 6.40
CA GLN A 100 -18.44 -13.91 7.85
C GLN A 100 -19.15 -12.59 8.18
N HIS A 101 -20.44 -12.69 8.53
CA HIS A 101 -21.22 -11.55 9.00
C HIS A 101 -20.74 -11.05 10.36
N HIS A 102 -20.83 -9.74 10.58
CA HIS A 102 -20.81 -9.18 11.93
C HIS A 102 -22.00 -9.74 12.70
N GLN A 103 -21.72 -10.63 13.65
CA GLN A 103 -22.63 -10.89 14.76
C GLN A 103 -22.76 -9.55 15.50
N GLN A 104 -24.00 -9.09 15.66
CA GLN A 104 -24.37 -7.80 16.25
C GLN A 104 -23.44 -7.39 17.40
N GLY A 105 -22.68 -6.31 17.23
CA GLY A 105 -21.79 -5.77 18.27
C GLY A 105 -20.54 -5.07 17.75
N GLY A 106 -20.59 -3.74 17.63
CA GLY A 106 -19.46 -2.83 17.89
C GLY A 106 -18.16 -2.94 17.08
N GLY A 107 -18.16 -3.50 15.86
CA GLY A 107 -16.98 -3.56 14.99
C GLY A 107 -17.13 -2.80 13.67
N PHE A 108 -16.01 -2.49 13.00
CA PHE A 108 -15.99 -1.88 11.65
C PHE A 108 -16.86 -2.68 10.68
N GLY A 109 -18.04 -2.16 10.33
CA GLY A 109 -19.11 -2.85 9.60
C GLY A 109 -18.73 -3.43 8.23
N GLY A 110 -17.56 -3.08 7.71
CA GLY A 110 -17.08 -3.48 6.40
C GLY A 110 -17.91 -2.93 5.26
N LEU A 111 -17.70 -3.47 4.06
CA LEU A 111 -18.49 -3.09 2.89
C LEU A 111 -19.92 -3.65 3.01
N GLN A 112 -20.86 -2.88 2.45
CA GLN A 112 -22.21 -3.35 2.23
C GLN A 112 -22.18 -4.64 1.42
N ASN A 113 -23.09 -5.59 1.71
CA ASN A 113 -23.04 -6.94 1.14
C ASN A 113 -22.86 -6.99 -0.39
N LYS A 114 -23.47 -6.05 -1.14
CA LYS A 114 -23.37 -5.99 -2.61
C LYS A 114 -22.01 -5.55 -3.16
N ARG A 115 -21.14 -5.00 -2.31
CA ARG A 115 -19.80 -4.49 -2.67
C ARG A 115 -18.66 -5.38 -2.16
N ARG A 116 -18.98 -6.50 -1.51
CA ARG A 116 -17.96 -7.44 -1.01
C ARG A 116 -17.38 -8.26 -2.15
N ALA A 117 -16.11 -8.66 -2.02
CA ALA A 117 -15.48 -9.55 -2.98
C ALA A 117 -16.25 -10.85 -3.16
N ALA A 118 -16.43 -11.24 -4.41
CA ALA A 118 -16.93 -12.53 -4.82
C ALA A 118 -15.74 -13.46 -5.13
N PHE A 119 -15.22 -14.13 -4.11
CA PHE A 119 -14.11 -15.06 -4.30
C PHE A 119 -14.57 -16.37 -4.95
N PRO A 120 -13.81 -16.94 -5.89
CA PRO A 120 -14.07 -18.28 -6.42
C PRO A 120 -13.92 -19.33 -5.30
N ALA A 121 -14.59 -20.46 -5.46
CA ALA A 121 -14.68 -21.50 -4.41
C ALA A 121 -13.32 -21.96 -3.86
N HIS A 122 -12.27 -22.00 -4.68
CA HIS A 122 -10.94 -22.41 -4.25
C HIS A 122 -10.25 -21.38 -3.34
N LEU A 123 -10.51 -20.08 -3.51
CA LEU A 123 -10.06 -19.02 -2.62
C LEU A 123 -10.95 -18.94 -1.38
N GLN A 124 -12.27 -19.00 -1.57
CA GLN A 124 -13.23 -18.96 -0.46
C GLN A 124 -13.02 -20.14 0.49
N GLY A 125 -12.69 -21.34 -0.03
CA GLY A 125 -12.38 -22.52 0.77
C GLY A 125 -11.15 -22.37 1.68
N LYS A 126 -10.22 -21.45 1.39
CA LYS A 126 -9.02 -21.22 2.23
C LYS A 126 -9.35 -20.61 3.58
N PHE A 127 -10.44 -19.84 3.68
CA PHE A 127 -10.87 -19.27 4.97
C PHE A 127 -11.35 -20.36 5.94
N GLY A 128 -11.95 -21.44 5.42
CA GLY A 128 -12.61 -22.45 6.24
C GLY A 128 -13.66 -21.80 7.15
N LYS A 129 -13.46 -21.91 8.48
CA LYS A 129 -14.34 -21.29 9.50
C LYS A 129 -13.79 -19.96 10.06
N LEU A 130 -12.67 -19.47 9.52
CA LEU A 130 -12.00 -18.28 10.04
C LEU A 130 -12.62 -17.00 9.47
N ARG A 131 -12.59 -15.94 10.29
CA ARG A 131 -12.99 -14.58 9.88
C ARG A 131 -11.93 -13.89 9.04
N TYR A 132 -10.67 -14.25 9.25
CA TYR A 132 -9.54 -13.70 8.55
C TYR A 132 -8.62 -14.82 8.09
N SER A 133 -7.98 -14.61 6.94
CA SER A 133 -6.93 -15.46 6.39
C SER A 133 -5.74 -14.60 5.98
N PRO A 134 -4.49 -15.08 6.05
CA PRO A 134 -3.40 -14.40 5.37
C PRO A 134 -3.70 -14.26 3.88
N ALA A 135 -3.12 -13.23 3.24
CA ALA A 135 -3.14 -13.05 1.79
C ALA A 135 -2.24 -14.10 1.09
N ASP A 136 -2.59 -15.37 1.25
CA ASP A 136 -1.89 -16.54 0.71
C ASP A 136 -2.95 -17.53 0.17
N PRO A 137 -3.17 -17.58 -1.16
CA PRO A 137 -2.37 -16.93 -2.21
C PRO A 137 -2.65 -15.41 -2.31
N PRO A 138 -1.72 -14.62 -2.90
CA PRO A 138 -1.91 -13.18 -3.10
C PRO A 138 -3.08 -12.85 -4.05
N ASP A 139 -3.59 -13.85 -4.78
CA ASP A 139 -4.73 -13.74 -5.70
C ASP A 139 -6.00 -13.15 -5.03
N PHE A 140 -6.15 -13.24 -3.71
CA PHE A 140 -7.22 -12.54 -2.99
C PHE A 140 -7.29 -11.05 -3.33
N LEU A 141 -6.15 -10.40 -3.49
CA LEU A 141 -6.04 -8.96 -3.73
C LEU A 141 -6.45 -8.56 -5.16
N ASN A 142 -6.71 -9.53 -6.06
CA ASN A 142 -7.14 -9.27 -7.43
C ASN A 142 -8.67 -9.09 -7.58
N TYR A 143 -9.43 -9.22 -6.49
CA TYR A 143 -10.90 -9.13 -6.53
C TYR A 143 -11.40 -7.81 -5.98
N GLU A 144 -12.23 -7.13 -6.77
CA GLU A 144 -12.90 -5.90 -6.33
C GLU A 144 -13.74 -6.16 -5.07
N GLY A 145 -13.70 -5.23 -4.12
CA GLY A 145 -14.40 -5.37 -2.85
C GLY A 145 -13.68 -6.28 -1.84
N CYS A 146 -12.44 -6.69 -2.11
CA CYS A 146 -11.60 -7.41 -1.16
C CYS A 146 -11.25 -6.49 0.01
N GLU A 147 -11.81 -6.79 1.18
CA GLU A 147 -11.46 -6.11 2.43
C GLU A 147 -10.26 -6.81 3.09
N PHE A 148 -9.28 -6.04 3.53
CA PHE A 148 -8.14 -6.56 4.28
C PHE A 148 -7.74 -5.61 5.41
N LEU A 149 -7.00 -6.16 6.38
CA LEU A 149 -6.38 -5.44 7.47
C LEU A 149 -4.87 -5.38 7.24
N LEU A 150 -4.28 -4.23 7.56
CA LEU A 150 -2.85 -4.05 7.74
C LEU A 150 -2.56 -3.95 9.23
N ILE A 151 -1.70 -4.81 9.74
CA ILE A 151 -1.30 -4.84 11.15
C ILE A 151 0.20 -4.62 11.20
N SER A 152 0.67 -3.58 11.90
CA SER A 152 2.10 -3.32 12.07
C SER A 152 2.81 -4.54 12.67
N ALA A 153 3.90 -4.98 12.05
CA ALA A 153 4.64 -6.18 12.45
C ALA A 153 5.97 -5.82 13.13
N SER A 154 6.81 -5.07 12.42
CA SER A 154 8.12 -4.59 12.87
C SER A 154 8.55 -3.40 12.02
N ASP A 155 9.43 -2.57 12.58
CA ASP A 155 10.10 -1.51 11.82
C ASP A 155 11.45 -2.01 11.27
N ASP A 156 12.00 -3.10 11.83
CA ASP A 156 13.22 -3.76 11.33
C ASP A 156 12.84 -5.02 10.52
N ILE A 157 12.90 -4.87 9.20
CA ILE A 157 12.57 -5.91 8.20
C ILE A 157 13.66 -6.99 8.17
N ASP A 158 14.92 -6.59 8.32
CA ASP A 158 16.07 -7.47 8.24
C ASP A 158 16.10 -8.44 9.43
N GLU A 159 15.86 -7.95 10.64
CA GLU A 159 15.78 -8.77 11.84
C GLU A 159 14.55 -9.70 11.79
N GLU A 160 13.39 -9.20 11.37
CA GLU A 160 12.15 -9.96 11.37
C GLU A 160 12.11 -11.06 10.29
N LEU A 161 12.57 -10.73 9.09
CA LEU A 161 12.39 -11.57 7.90
C LEU A 161 13.71 -12.14 7.34
N GLY A 162 14.86 -11.63 7.78
CA GLY A 162 16.16 -11.96 7.19
C GLY A 162 16.25 -11.52 5.72
N LEU A 163 15.63 -10.39 5.38
CA LEU A 163 15.48 -9.92 4.00
C LEU A 163 15.76 -8.42 3.87
N GLU A 164 16.82 -8.09 3.14
CA GLU A 164 17.15 -6.71 2.79
C GLU A 164 16.37 -6.26 1.54
N LEU A 165 15.65 -5.14 1.66
CA LEU A 165 15.07 -4.42 0.55
C LEU A 165 16.10 -3.45 -0.04
N LYS A 166 16.66 -3.81 -1.19
CA LYS A 166 17.60 -2.96 -1.93
C LYS A 166 16.88 -2.02 -2.86
N THR A 167 17.12 -0.73 -2.67
CA THR A 167 16.60 0.34 -3.51
C THR A 167 17.43 0.51 -4.78
N GLU A 168 16.84 1.06 -5.83
CA GLU A 168 17.54 1.37 -7.09
C GLU A 168 18.68 2.39 -6.89
N LEU A 169 18.56 3.25 -5.87
CA LEU A 169 19.60 4.17 -5.43
C LEU A 169 20.84 3.44 -4.88
N GLU A 170 20.63 2.35 -4.13
CA GLU A 170 21.69 1.52 -3.54
C GLU A 170 22.35 0.59 -4.57
N GLU A 171 21.66 0.23 -5.65
CA GLU A 171 22.19 -0.62 -6.72
C GLU A 171 23.06 0.15 -7.75
N GLY A 172 23.36 1.42 -7.51
CA GLY A 172 24.28 2.22 -8.32
C GLY A 172 23.66 2.79 -9.62
N ALA A 173 22.34 2.75 -9.75
CA ALA A 173 21.58 3.34 -10.86
C ALA A 173 21.05 4.75 -10.53
N ALA A 174 21.67 5.45 -9.57
CA ALA A 174 21.25 6.76 -9.11
C ALA A 174 21.64 7.89 -10.08
N ASP A 175 20.91 8.01 -11.18
CA ASP A 175 20.66 9.32 -11.78
C ASP A 175 19.29 9.79 -11.27
N GLY A 176 19.22 11.00 -10.69
CA GLY A 176 17.96 11.62 -10.26
C GLY A 176 16.93 11.79 -11.39
N SER A 177 17.32 11.47 -12.63
CA SER A 177 16.49 11.26 -13.82
C SER A 177 15.61 9.98 -13.79
N CYS A 178 15.81 9.06 -12.82
CA CYS A 178 15.17 7.72 -12.82
C CYS A 178 14.02 7.53 -11.83
N SER A 179 13.55 8.59 -11.15
CA SER A 179 12.28 8.52 -10.42
C SER A 179 11.14 8.27 -11.42
N ASP A 180 10.50 7.10 -11.35
CA ASP A 180 9.34 6.78 -12.17
C ASP A 180 8.18 7.72 -11.85
N LEU A 181 8.11 8.27 -10.63
CA LEU A 181 7.18 9.35 -10.31
C LEU A 181 7.48 10.65 -11.06
N VAL A 182 8.75 11.06 -11.15
CA VAL A 182 9.15 12.26 -11.90
C VAL A 182 8.93 12.05 -13.40
N ARG A 183 9.18 10.85 -13.93
CA ARG A 183 8.90 10.52 -15.33
C ARG A 183 7.40 10.46 -15.64
N THR A 184 6.61 9.84 -14.77
CA THR A 184 5.17 9.62 -14.98
C THR A 184 4.35 10.87 -14.69
N PHE A 185 4.72 11.63 -13.67
CA PHE A 185 3.94 12.76 -13.19
C PHE A 185 4.64 14.11 -13.36
N GLY A 186 5.92 14.20 -13.70
CA GLY A 186 6.63 15.49 -13.82
C GLY A 186 6.02 16.46 -14.84
N GLU A 187 5.29 15.94 -15.84
CA GLU A 187 4.54 16.75 -16.81
C GLU A 187 3.14 17.17 -16.32
N THR A 188 2.54 16.39 -15.40
CA THR A 188 1.11 16.51 -15.02
C THR A 188 0.89 17.00 -13.58
N ALA A 189 1.83 16.74 -12.67
CA ALA A 189 1.80 17.08 -11.27
C ALA A 189 3.17 17.54 -10.76
N SER A 190 3.16 18.42 -9.76
CA SER A 190 4.40 18.92 -9.18
C SER A 190 5.12 17.83 -8.40
N THR A 191 6.36 17.53 -8.80
CA THR A 191 7.30 16.66 -8.08
C THR A 191 8.00 17.38 -6.92
N LYS A 192 7.74 18.69 -6.75
CA LYS A 192 8.22 19.43 -5.58
C LYS A 192 7.64 18.81 -4.31
N PRO A 193 8.46 18.56 -3.27
CA PRO A 193 8.01 18.01 -2.00
C PRO A 193 6.79 18.77 -1.48
N LEU A 194 5.85 18.05 -0.84
CA LEU A 194 4.58 18.62 -0.40
C LEU A 194 4.78 19.98 0.29
N LEU A 195 5.77 20.11 1.17
CA LEU A 195 6.08 21.32 1.95
C LEU A 195 6.97 22.38 1.27
N LYS A 196 7.34 22.24 -0.01
CA LYS A 196 8.11 23.25 -0.76
C LYS A 196 7.31 23.80 -1.93
N GLY A 197 6.83 25.04 -1.80
CA GLY A 197 6.16 25.79 -2.86
C GLY A 197 5.33 26.96 -2.35
N THR A 198 4.75 27.74 -3.27
CA THR A 198 3.73 28.75 -2.95
C THR A 198 2.38 28.06 -2.74
N TRP A 199 1.79 28.31 -1.57
CA TRP A 199 0.44 27.88 -1.23
C TRP A 199 -0.49 29.06 -1.50
N VAL A 200 -1.49 28.86 -2.36
CA VAL A 200 -2.55 29.86 -2.64
C VAL A 200 -3.83 29.36 -2.02
#